data_AF-A0A6V7XC92-F1
#
_entry.id   AF-A0A6V7XC92-F1
#
_cell.length_a   1.000
_cell.length_b   1.000
_cell.length_c   1.000
_cell.angle_alpha   90.00
_cell.angle_beta   90.00
_cell.angle_gamma   90.00
#
_symmetry.space_group_name_H-M   'P 1'
#
loop_
_entity.id
_entity.type
_entity.pdbx_description
1 polymer ?
#
loop_
_entity_poly.entity_id
_entity_poly.type
_entity_poly.pdbx_seq_one_letter_code
_entity_poly.pdbx_strand_id
1 'polypeptide(L)'
;MILTLTKWYEGLINNQNIDIIYVDFQKAFDKVPINYLLEKLYTYGIRGKIHKWITNFLQNRTFSVGIKDEKSKTFTTHSGVPQGTILAPLLFTIYINDLPTRLGPNISPSLYADDLKITYSYKTNDSLLQEKLNILTEWAKGWGLNIALNKSFTLYIGSKNPKKSYKLEDHHLQEMSIIRDLGILVDNNLSFNKHIKTISRNAFLRCHQLLRIIHTYNPKIWGNLFKTYVLPILEYASPLWNPKQKVLINTLEKVQKFYTRVALKKCRNKKFKYQDRLKLFQLEPLLIRRYYIDLVTMYKIYFNLTSLNPNEMFIQNSRPTRKHNYMIQVSHKNNKTSNSFINRTTTIWNLLPKEIFIDHTINKFKNNLKICLPPILGKLNISI
;
A
#
# COMPACT_ATOMS: atom_id res chain seq x y z
N MET A 1 -5.65 -0.68 -0.71
CA MET A 1 -4.77 0.01 -1.69
C MET A 1 -4.65 -0.72 -3.02
N ILE A 2 -4.29 -2.02 -3.08
CA ILE A 2 -4.23 -2.77 -4.37
C ILE A 2 -5.58 -2.67 -5.10
N LEU A 3 -6.67 -3.03 -4.43
CA LEU A 3 -8.04 -2.91 -4.97
C LEU A 3 -8.37 -1.47 -5.41
N THR A 4 -8.03 -0.47 -4.59
CA THR A 4 -8.25 0.94 -4.89
C THR A 4 -7.55 1.36 -6.19
N LEU A 5 -6.27 1.01 -6.34
CA LEU A 5 -5.49 1.33 -7.52
C LEU A 5 -5.98 0.58 -8.76
N THR A 6 -6.44 -0.67 -8.59
CA THR A 6 -7.12 -1.43 -9.66
C THR A 6 -8.36 -0.70 -10.17
N LYS A 7 -9.23 -0.22 -9.28
CA LYS A 7 -10.41 0.57 -9.66
C LYS A 7 -10.05 1.85 -10.42
N TRP A 8 -8.94 2.51 -10.05
CA TRP A 8 -8.44 3.67 -10.80
C TRP A 8 -7.98 3.29 -12.21
N TYR A 9 -7.26 2.18 -12.35
CA TYR A 9 -6.87 1.68 -13.68
C TYR A 9 -8.08 1.27 -14.52
N GLU A 10 -9.12 0.67 -13.93
CA GLU A 10 -10.37 0.32 -14.61
C GLU A 10 -11.11 1.57 -15.11
N GLY A 11 -11.20 2.62 -14.28
CA GLY A 11 -11.76 3.90 -14.71
C GLY A 11 -11.03 4.48 -15.92
N LEU A 12 -9.69 4.43 -15.92
CA LEU A 12 -8.88 4.86 -17.06
C LEU A 12 -9.11 4.02 -18.32
N ILE A 13 -9.31 2.70 -18.19
CA ILE A 13 -9.64 1.81 -19.33
C ILE A 13 -11.00 2.18 -19.91
N ASN A 14 -11.95 2.55 -19.05
CA ASN A 14 -13.31 2.93 -19.43
C ASN A 14 -13.45 4.40 -19.87
N ASN A 15 -12.33 5.11 -20.07
CA ASN A 15 -12.26 6.53 -20.41
C ASN A 15 -13.03 7.43 -19.43
N GLN A 16 -13.03 7.07 -18.15
CA GLN A 16 -13.59 7.88 -17.07
C GLN A 16 -12.55 8.86 -16.52
N ASN A 17 -13.06 9.99 -16.05
CA ASN A 17 -12.34 10.89 -15.16
C ASN A 17 -12.43 10.33 -13.74
N ILE A 18 -11.35 10.44 -12.98
CA ILE A 18 -11.28 9.90 -11.62
C ILE A 18 -10.83 11.02 -10.70
N ASP A 19 -11.67 11.33 -9.72
CA ASP A 19 -11.41 12.33 -8.70
C ASP A 19 -11.24 11.61 -7.37
N ILE A 20 -10.15 11.91 -6.68
CA ILE A 20 -9.81 11.27 -5.41
C ILE A 20 -9.65 12.35 -4.37
N ILE A 21 -10.50 12.30 -3.35
CA ILE A 21 -10.46 13.19 -2.20
C ILE A 21 -9.77 12.46 -1.07
N TYR A 22 -8.61 12.96 -0.64
CA TYR A 22 -7.93 12.53 0.58
C TYR A 22 -8.41 13.41 1.72
N VAL A 23 -8.87 12.78 2.79
CA VAL A 23 -9.39 13.45 3.98
C VAL A 23 -8.60 12.94 5.18
N ASP A 24 -8.07 13.88 5.95
CA ASP A 24 -7.38 13.61 7.22
C ASP A 24 -8.24 14.11 8.39
N PHE A 25 -8.22 13.40 9.52
CA PHE A 25 -8.93 13.82 10.73
C PHE A 25 -7.96 14.42 11.75
N GLN A 26 -8.36 15.50 12.41
CA GLN A 26 -7.52 16.16 13.40
C GLN A 26 -7.38 15.28 14.65
N LYS A 27 -6.17 14.75 14.88
CA LYS A 27 -5.85 13.94 16.07
C LYS A 27 -6.90 12.84 16.30
N ALA A 28 -7.14 12.04 15.25
CA ALA A 28 -8.29 11.14 15.17
C ALA A 28 -8.49 10.26 16.41
N PHE A 29 -7.41 9.65 16.92
CA PHE A 29 -7.45 8.82 18.14
C PHE A 29 -7.75 9.62 19.41
N ASP A 30 -7.23 10.85 19.54
CA ASP A 30 -7.36 11.67 20.75
C ASP A 30 -8.71 12.39 20.85
N LYS A 31 -9.38 12.54 19.70
CA LYS A 31 -10.62 13.31 19.59
C LYS A 31 -11.89 12.49 19.63
N VAL A 32 -11.82 11.15 19.59
CA VAL A 32 -13.01 10.28 19.69
C VAL A 32 -13.80 10.60 20.98
N PRO A 33 -15.06 11.08 20.88
CA PRO A 33 -15.90 11.25 22.06
C PRO A 33 -16.24 9.88 22.69
N ILE A 34 -15.89 9.68 23.96
CA ILE A 34 -16.03 8.38 24.64
C ILE A 34 -17.49 7.93 24.67
N ASN A 35 -18.43 8.84 24.96
CA ASN A 35 -19.85 8.50 25.06
C ASN A 35 -20.40 7.98 23.73
N TYR A 36 -20.08 8.64 22.62
CA TYR A 36 -20.50 8.20 21.28
C TYR A 36 -19.87 6.87 20.86
N LEU A 37 -18.62 6.62 21.27
CA LEU A 37 -17.97 5.33 21.05
C LEU A 37 -18.71 4.22 21.82
N LEU A 38 -19.08 4.46 23.08
CA LEU A 38 -19.83 3.51 23.89
C LEU A 38 -21.23 3.24 23.33
N GLU A 39 -21.89 4.25 22.75
CA GLU A 39 -23.15 4.08 22.04
C GLU A 39 -22.99 3.21 20.78
N LYS A 40 -21.96 3.49 19.95
CA LYS A 40 -21.66 2.65 18.77
C LYS A 40 -21.38 1.19 19.14
N LEU A 41 -20.62 0.96 20.22
CA LEU A 41 -20.39 -0.40 20.72
C LEU A 41 -21.71 -1.09 21.08
N TYR A 42 -22.61 -0.37 21.75
CA TYR A 42 -23.92 -0.89 22.14
C TYR A 42 -24.82 -1.20 20.93
N THR A 43 -24.81 -0.35 19.89
CA THR A 43 -25.58 -0.57 18.65
C THR A 43 -25.04 -1.72 17.81
N TYR A 44 -23.72 -1.96 17.83
CA TYR A 44 -23.11 -3.15 17.23
C TYR A 44 -23.29 -4.43 18.06
N GLY A 45 -24.00 -4.36 19.20
CA GLY A 45 -24.33 -5.53 20.02
C GLY A 45 -23.32 -5.86 21.11
N ILE A 46 -22.28 -5.05 21.31
CA ILE A 46 -21.34 -5.20 22.43
C ILE A 46 -22.02 -4.61 23.68
N ARG A 47 -22.54 -5.49 24.54
CA ARG A 47 -23.36 -5.14 25.71
C ARG A 47 -22.88 -5.84 26.98
N GLY A 48 -23.56 -5.58 28.10
CA GLY A 48 -23.34 -6.27 29.37
C GLY A 48 -21.94 -6.08 29.95
N LYS A 49 -21.33 -7.18 30.43
CA LYS A 49 -20.04 -7.14 31.14
C LYS A 49 -18.90 -6.58 30.29
N ILE A 50 -18.85 -6.91 28.99
CA ILE A 50 -17.80 -6.43 28.09
C ILE A 50 -17.93 -4.92 27.87
N HIS A 51 -19.14 -4.44 27.60
CA HIS A 51 -19.40 -3.00 27.46
C HIS A 51 -19.05 -2.22 28.73
N LYS A 52 -19.43 -2.73 29.90
CA LYS A 52 -19.06 -2.13 31.19
C LYS A 52 -17.56 -2.11 31.42
N TRP A 53 -16.86 -3.19 31.06
CA TRP A 53 -15.41 -3.24 31.16
C TRP A 53 -14.73 -2.22 30.24
N ILE A 54 -15.18 -2.09 28.98
CA ILE A 54 -14.67 -1.08 28.03
C ILE A 54 -14.96 0.34 28.55
N THR A 55 -16.15 0.56 29.10
CA THR A 55 -16.53 1.84 29.72
C THR A 55 -15.56 2.23 30.83
N ASN A 56 -15.30 1.31 31.76
CA ASN A 56 -14.34 1.52 32.85
C ASN A 56 -12.90 1.71 32.34
N PHE A 57 -12.52 1.04 31.25
CA PHE A 57 -11.20 1.20 30.62
C PHE A 57 -11.01 2.59 29.99
N LEU A 58 -12.08 3.19 29.46
CA LEU A 58 -12.02 4.47 28.75
C LEU A 58 -12.26 5.69 29.65
N GLN A 59 -13.13 5.58 30.65
CA GLN A 59 -13.55 6.69 31.49
C GLN A 59 -12.57 6.98 32.63
N ASN A 60 -12.63 8.21 33.16
CA ASN A 60 -11.87 8.69 34.33
C ASN A 60 -10.36 8.46 34.25
N ARG A 61 -9.81 8.41 33.04
CA ARG A 61 -8.37 8.27 32.85
C ARG A 61 -7.66 9.57 33.14
N THR A 62 -6.50 9.43 33.73
CA THR A 62 -5.57 10.52 34.00
C THR A 62 -4.20 10.26 33.40
N PHE A 63 -3.46 11.32 33.08
CA PHE A 63 -2.08 11.22 32.64
C PHE A 63 -1.22 12.34 33.22
N SER A 64 0.09 12.13 33.27
CA SER A 64 1.11 13.13 33.61
C SER A 64 2.28 12.98 32.66
N VAL A 65 2.98 14.06 32.34
CA VAL A 65 4.18 14.05 31.51
C VAL A 65 5.41 14.01 32.42
N GLY A 66 6.31 13.04 32.20
CA GLY A 66 7.56 12.93 32.94
C GLY A 66 8.76 13.29 32.07
N ILE A 67 9.69 14.10 32.60
CA ILE A 67 10.99 14.36 32.00
C ILE A 67 12.06 14.04 33.04
N LYS A 68 12.82 12.95 32.81
CA LYS A 68 13.73 12.36 33.79
C LYS A 68 12.97 12.05 35.10
N ASP A 69 13.39 12.66 36.21
CA ASP A 69 12.88 12.43 37.55
C ASP A 69 11.73 13.38 37.94
N GLU A 70 11.40 14.35 37.08
CA GLU A 70 10.30 15.28 37.30
C GLU A 70 9.02 14.84 36.59
N LYS A 71 7.88 15.05 37.24
CA LYS A 71 6.54 14.81 36.70
C LYS A 71 5.72 16.09 36.72
N SER A 72 4.96 16.31 35.65
CA SER A 72 3.93 17.35 35.64
C SER A 72 2.81 17.02 36.63
N LYS A 73 1.94 18.01 36.87
CA LYS A 73 0.62 17.76 37.46
C LYS A 73 -0.16 16.72 36.62
N THR A 74 -1.13 16.08 37.28
CA THR A 74 -2.05 15.13 36.67
C THR A 74 -3.12 15.85 35.86
N PHE A 75 -3.44 15.34 34.68
CA PHE A 75 -4.48 15.83 33.79
C PHE A 75 -5.51 14.73 33.54
N THR A 76 -6.78 15.10 33.36
CA THR A 76 -7.87 14.19 33.00
C THR A 76 -8.06 14.14 31.47
N THR A 77 -8.41 12.97 30.92
CA THR A 77 -8.82 12.85 29.51
C THR A 77 -10.30 12.54 29.40
N HIS A 78 -11.05 13.44 28.76
CA HIS A 78 -12.49 13.28 28.51
C HIS A 78 -12.81 12.75 27.10
N SER A 79 -11.81 12.72 26.22
CA SER A 79 -11.92 12.19 24.86
C SER A 79 -10.70 11.34 24.52
N GLY A 80 -10.89 10.52 23.50
CA GLY A 80 -9.85 9.78 22.84
C GLY A 80 -9.71 8.36 23.33
N VAL A 81 -9.26 7.50 22.42
CA VAL A 81 -8.85 6.14 22.72
C VAL A 81 -7.37 6.12 23.13
N PRO A 82 -6.95 5.28 24.09
CA PRO A 82 -5.59 5.30 24.61
C PRO A 82 -4.53 4.87 23.57
N GLN A 83 -3.80 5.81 22.96
CA GLN A 83 -2.70 5.47 22.05
C GLN A 83 -1.67 4.58 22.74
N GLY A 84 -1.17 3.57 22.02
CA GLY A 84 -0.24 2.57 22.56
C GLY A 84 -0.91 1.36 23.21
N THR A 85 -2.24 1.37 23.38
CA THR A 85 -2.98 0.17 23.83
C THR A 85 -3.40 -0.69 22.66
N ILE A 86 -3.56 -2.01 22.92
CA ILE A 86 -3.99 -2.99 21.93
C ILE A 86 -5.42 -2.69 21.43
N LEU A 87 -6.29 -2.16 22.29
CA LEU A 87 -7.70 -1.92 21.96
C LEU A 87 -7.94 -0.63 21.21
N ALA A 88 -7.08 0.39 21.33
CA ALA A 88 -7.33 1.68 20.70
C ALA A 88 -7.54 1.61 19.17
N PRO A 89 -6.73 0.87 18.39
CA PRO A 89 -6.96 0.72 16.95
C PRO A 89 -8.31 0.05 16.61
N LEU A 90 -8.69 -0.98 17.37
CA LEU A 90 -9.97 -1.68 17.19
C LEU A 90 -11.15 -0.75 17.49
N LEU A 91 -11.10 -0.03 18.61
CA LEU A 91 -12.14 0.91 19.02
C LEU A 91 -12.28 2.06 18.01
N PHE A 92 -11.17 2.58 17.49
CA PHE A 92 -11.22 3.59 16.44
C PHE A 92 -11.80 3.04 15.14
N THR A 93 -11.42 1.82 14.75
CA THR A 93 -11.98 1.14 13.56
C THR A 93 -13.49 1.00 13.69
N ILE A 94 -13.98 0.53 14.85
CA ILE A 94 -15.41 0.43 15.15
C ILE A 94 -16.08 1.81 15.04
N TYR A 95 -15.43 2.87 15.53
CA TYR A 95 -15.98 4.21 15.54
C TYR A 95 -16.29 4.76 14.13
N ILE A 96 -15.40 4.53 13.17
CA ILE A 96 -15.51 5.07 11.80
C ILE A 96 -16.23 4.12 10.82
N ASN A 97 -16.51 2.88 11.21
CA ASN A 97 -16.89 1.81 10.28
C ASN A 97 -18.25 2.02 9.57
N ASP A 98 -19.14 2.85 10.10
CA ASP A 98 -20.42 3.18 9.45
C ASP A 98 -20.28 4.25 8.36
N LEU A 99 -19.20 5.04 8.34
CA LEU A 99 -19.02 6.11 7.36
C LEU A 99 -19.18 5.65 5.90
N PRO A 100 -18.58 4.53 5.44
CA PRO A 100 -18.76 4.06 4.08
C PRO A 100 -20.22 3.82 3.70
N THR A 101 -21.05 3.36 4.64
CA THR A 101 -22.48 3.12 4.38
C THR A 101 -23.26 4.42 4.23
N ARG A 102 -22.86 5.49 4.94
CA ARG A 102 -23.47 6.83 4.84
C ARG A 102 -23.20 7.50 3.51
N LEU A 103 -22.01 7.28 2.98
CA LEU A 103 -21.61 7.76 1.67
C LEU A 103 -22.41 7.11 0.52
N GLY A 104 -22.92 5.90 0.73
CA GLY A 104 -23.81 5.23 -0.21
C GLY A 104 -23.10 4.73 -1.48
N PRO A 105 -23.87 4.26 -2.48
CA PRO A 105 -23.32 3.68 -3.71
C PRO A 105 -22.71 4.76 -4.63
N ASN A 106 -22.10 4.31 -5.73
CA ASN A 106 -21.52 5.12 -6.82
C ASN A 106 -20.23 5.88 -6.49
N ILE A 107 -19.80 5.90 -5.22
CA ILE A 107 -18.46 6.30 -4.81
C ILE A 107 -17.75 5.15 -4.10
N SER A 108 -16.42 5.18 -4.10
CA SER A 108 -15.57 4.17 -3.46
C SER A 108 -14.78 4.79 -2.31
N PRO A 109 -15.34 4.84 -1.09
CA PRO A 109 -14.57 5.16 0.10
C PRO A 109 -13.57 4.02 0.39
N SER A 110 -12.36 4.38 0.82
CA SER A 110 -11.41 3.43 1.40
C SER A 110 -10.84 4.04 2.67
N LEU A 111 -10.92 3.27 3.76
CA LEU A 111 -10.41 3.64 5.07
C LEU A 111 -9.15 2.83 5.38
N TYR A 112 -8.16 3.48 5.97
CA TYR A 112 -7.03 2.83 6.61
C TYR A 112 -6.67 3.56 7.89
N ALA A 113 -7.10 3.02 9.03
CA ALA A 113 -7.14 3.78 10.28
C ALA A 113 -7.86 5.13 10.04
N ASP A 114 -7.19 6.25 10.30
CA ASP A 114 -7.68 7.62 10.12
C ASP A 114 -7.56 8.15 8.68
N ASP A 115 -6.78 7.51 7.81
CA ASP A 115 -6.67 7.88 6.39
C ASP A 115 -7.97 7.52 5.66
N LEU A 116 -8.77 8.53 5.29
CA LEU A 116 -9.93 8.38 4.41
C LEU A 116 -9.58 8.84 3.00
N LYS A 117 -9.90 8.01 2.01
CA LYS A 117 -9.92 8.43 0.61
C LYS A 117 -11.28 8.12 -0.01
N ILE A 118 -11.83 9.07 -0.76
CA ILE A 118 -13.08 8.89 -1.50
C ILE A 118 -12.72 8.98 -2.98
N THR A 119 -12.94 7.88 -3.70
CA THR A 119 -12.74 7.84 -5.15
C THR A 119 -14.07 7.94 -5.86
N TYR A 120 -14.14 8.80 -6.87
CA TYR A 120 -15.27 8.91 -7.78
C TYR A 120 -14.80 8.79 -9.23
N SER A 121 -15.37 7.83 -9.97
CA SER A 121 -15.08 7.61 -11.39
C SER A 121 -16.32 7.94 -12.22
N TYR A 122 -16.20 8.86 -13.18
CA TYR A 122 -17.34 9.40 -13.91
C TYR A 122 -17.00 9.72 -15.37
N LYS A 123 -18.02 9.79 -16.23
CA LYS A 123 -17.87 10.21 -17.64
C LYS A 123 -18.33 11.64 -17.84
N THR A 124 -19.50 11.96 -17.32
CA THR A 124 -20.15 13.27 -17.38
C THR A 124 -20.06 13.94 -16.02
N ASN A 125 -19.73 15.22 -16.01
CA ASN A 125 -19.59 15.98 -14.78
C ASN A 125 -20.95 16.12 -14.08
N ASP A 126 -21.00 15.82 -12.79
CA ASP A 126 -22.21 15.96 -11.96
C ASP A 126 -21.86 16.49 -10.55
N SER A 127 -22.87 16.73 -9.71
CA SER A 127 -22.73 17.21 -8.33
C SER A 127 -22.43 16.11 -7.31
N LEU A 128 -22.48 14.83 -7.71
CA LEU A 128 -22.57 13.69 -6.79
C LEU A 128 -21.43 13.68 -5.76
N LEU A 129 -20.17 13.80 -6.20
CA LEU A 129 -19.06 13.76 -5.25
C LEU A 129 -19.13 14.91 -4.23
N GLN A 130 -19.55 16.12 -4.63
CA GLN A 130 -19.70 17.23 -3.68
C GLN A 130 -20.82 16.95 -2.67
N GLU A 131 -21.95 16.39 -3.10
CA GLU A 131 -23.03 15.97 -2.19
C GLU A 131 -22.53 14.93 -1.17
N LYS A 132 -21.70 13.98 -1.62
CA LYS A 132 -21.08 12.99 -0.72
C LYS A 132 -20.09 13.60 0.26
N LEU A 133 -19.35 14.64 -0.15
CA LEU A 133 -18.48 15.39 0.75
C LEU A 133 -19.28 16.16 1.81
N ASN A 134 -20.46 16.69 1.46
CA ASN A 134 -21.34 17.35 2.43
C ASN A 134 -21.87 16.35 3.47
N ILE A 135 -22.28 15.15 3.03
CA ILE A 135 -22.69 14.06 3.93
C ILE A 135 -21.52 13.66 4.86
N LEU A 136 -20.29 13.59 4.33
CA LEU A 136 -19.10 13.32 5.13
C LEU A 136 -18.90 14.39 6.21
N THR A 137 -19.00 15.68 5.87
CA THR A 137 -18.78 16.77 6.83
C THR A 137 -19.85 16.78 7.91
N GLU A 138 -21.10 16.53 7.55
CA GLU A 138 -22.21 16.40 8.51
C GLU A 138 -22.03 15.20 9.43
N TRP A 139 -21.66 14.04 8.88
CA TRP A 139 -21.36 12.84 9.66
C TRP A 139 -20.21 13.09 10.63
N ALA A 140 -19.11 13.70 10.16
CA ALA A 140 -17.94 13.98 10.96
C ALA A 140 -18.27 14.93 12.12
N LYS A 141 -19.04 15.99 11.85
CA LYS A 141 -19.55 16.93 12.86
C LYS A 141 -20.46 16.24 13.88
N GLY A 142 -21.40 15.40 13.43
CA GLY A 142 -22.30 14.66 14.30
C GLY A 142 -21.58 13.69 15.25
N TRP A 143 -20.49 13.09 14.77
CA TRP A 143 -19.64 12.19 15.56
C TRP A 143 -18.44 12.90 16.24
N GLY A 144 -18.40 14.24 16.25
CA GLY A 144 -17.34 14.99 16.93
C GLY A 144 -15.91 14.74 16.38
N LEU A 145 -15.78 14.36 15.11
CA LEU A 145 -14.51 14.21 14.42
C LEU A 145 -14.26 15.43 13.55
N ASN A 146 -13.28 16.25 13.93
CA ASN A 146 -12.92 17.43 13.13
C ASN A 146 -12.04 17.01 11.95
N ILE A 147 -12.37 17.52 10.76
CA ILE A 147 -11.56 17.30 9.56
C ILE A 147 -10.35 18.26 9.58
N ALA A 148 -9.18 17.75 9.20
CA ALA A 148 -7.98 18.55 9.01
C ALA A 148 -7.99 19.15 7.60
N LEU A 149 -8.75 20.24 7.39
CA LEU A 149 -8.99 20.86 6.08
C LEU A 149 -7.70 21.17 5.31
N ASN A 150 -6.66 21.63 6.01
CA ASN A 150 -5.34 21.96 5.43
C ASN A 150 -4.48 20.73 5.06
N LYS A 151 -4.92 19.53 5.45
CA LYS A 151 -4.29 18.24 5.09
C LYS A 151 -5.17 17.39 4.19
N SER A 152 -6.31 17.93 3.77
CA SER A 152 -7.22 17.30 2.82
C SER A 152 -6.94 17.84 1.42
N PHE A 153 -6.87 16.94 0.44
CA PHE A 153 -6.41 17.26 -0.91
C PHE A 153 -7.22 16.55 -1.98
N THR A 154 -7.23 17.11 -3.18
CA THR A 154 -7.78 16.44 -4.36
C THR A 154 -6.66 15.99 -5.29
N LEU A 155 -6.74 14.74 -5.77
CA LEU A 155 -5.93 14.20 -6.85
C LEU A 155 -6.84 13.85 -8.03
N TYR A 156 -6.60 14.48 -9.17
CA TYR A 156 -7.29 14.17 -10.42
C TYR A 156 -6.48 13.20 -11.25
N ILE A 157 -7.11 12.13 -11.72
CA ILE A 157 -6.53 11.17 -12.65
C ILE A 157 -7.33 11.21 -13.96
N GLY A 158 -6.62 11.13 -15.08
CA GLY A 158 -7.19 11.19 -16.43
C GLY A 158 -6.73 12.43 -17.20
N SER A 159 -6.25 12.22 -18.43
CA SER A 159 -5.65 13.30 -19.24
C SER A 159 -6.64 14.39 -19.70
N LYS A 160 -7.94 14.09 -19.67
CA LYS A 160 -9.03 15.01 -20.04
C LYS A 160 -9.92 15.35 -18.83
N ASN A 161 -9.41 15.13 -17.62
CA ASN A 161 -10.17 15.40 -16.41
C ASN A 161 -10.47 16.91 -16.30
N PRO A 162 -11.74 17.33 -16.11
CA PRO A 162 -12.12 18.73 -16.01
C PRO A 162 -11.64 19.42 -14.73
N LYS A 163 -11.07 18.68 -13.77
CA LYS A 163 -10.54 19.17 -12.50
C LYS A 163 -11.56 19.99 -11.71
N LYS A 164 -12.71 19.39 -11.45
CA LYS A 164 -13.80 20.04 -10.74
C LYS A 164 -13.36 20.47 -9.34
N SER A 165 -13.58 21.73 -8.97
CA SER A 165 -13.29 22.19 -7.60
C SER A 165 -14.27 21.59 -6.59
N TYR A 166 -13.72 21.13 -5.47
CA TYR A 166 -14.47 20.56 -4.35
C TYR A 166 -14.21 21.35 -3.07
N LYS A 167 -15.18 21.33 -2.16
CA LYS A 167 -15.06 21.91 -0.82
C LYS A 167 -15.34 20.87 0.26
N LEU A 168 -14.64 21.01 1.38
CA LEU A 168 -15.02 20.42 2.66
C LEU A 168 -15.38 21.58 3.58
N GLU A 169 -16.61 21.59 4.10
CA GLU A 169 -17.16 22.77 4.77
C GLU A 169 -17.07 23.97 3.81
N ASP A 170 -16.52 25.11 4.26
CA ASP A 170 -16.31 26.29 3.42
C ASP A 170 -14.92 26.33 2.74
N HIS A 171 -14.08 25.31 2.96
CA HIS A 171 -12.70 25.28 2.50
C HIS A 171 -12.54 24.56 1.15
N HIS A 172 -12.02 25.26 0.16
CA HIS A 172 -11.67 24.66 -1.14
C HIS A 172 -10.49 23.71 -1.03
N LEU A 173 -10.65 22.50 -1.54
CA LEU A 173 -9.60 21.50 -1.56
C LEU A 173 -8.51 21.87 -2.57
N GLN A 174 -7.27 21.81 -2.10
CA GLN A 174 -6.10 22.04 -2.94
C GLN A 174 -5.87 20.84 -3.87
N GLU A 175 -5.65 21.15 -5.15
CA GLU A 175 -5.17 20.15 -6.12
C GLU A 175 -3.72 19.76 -5.84
N MET A 176 -3.47 18.46 -5.80
CA MET A 176 -2.13 17.89 -5.71
C MET A 176 -1.86 17.03 -6.94
N SER A 177 -0.68 17.19 -7.55
CA SER A 177 -0.22 16.33 -8.65
C SER A 177 0.40 15.02 -8.16
N ILE A 178 0.86 15.00 -6.90
CA ILE A 178 1.47 13.84 -6.23
C ILE A 178 1.04 13.83 -4.77
N ILE A 179 0.54 12.70 -4.28
CA ILE A 179 0.15 12.50 -2.87
C ILE A 179 0.92 11.32 -2.27
N ARG A 180 1.20 11.38 -0.97
CA ARG A 180 1.70 10.23 -0.22
C ARG A 180 0.52 9.44 0.33
N ASP A 181 0.38 8.19 -0.10
CA ASP A 181 -0.67 7.27 0.31
C ASP A 181 -0.03 5.99 0.86
N LEU A 182 -0.24 5.69 2.14
CA LEU A 182 0.34 4.53 2.87
C LEU A 182 1.85 4.32 2.64
N GLY A 183 2.59 5.43 2.56
CA GLY A 183 4.05 5.44 2.35
C GLY A 183 4.50 5.39 0.89
N ILE A 184 3.59 5.40 -0.08
CA ILE A 184 3.90 5.44 -1.52
C ILE A 184 3.55 6.81 -2.09
N LEU A 185 4.42 7.35 -2.96
CA LEU A 185 4.09 8.56 -3.72
C LEU A 185 3.31 8.18 -4.99
N VAL A 186 2.05 8.58 -5.05
CA VAL A 186 1.15 8.35 -6.19
C VAL A 186 1.03 9.67 -6.97
N ASP A 187 1.39 9.66 -8.25
CA ASP A 187 1.17 10.78 -9.16
C ASP A 187 -0.11 10.62 -10.01
N ASN A 188 -0.64 11.73 -10.51
CA ASN A 188 -1.84 11.77 -11.36
C ASN A 188 -1.78 10.91 -12.64
N ASN A 189 -0.58 10.52 -13.09
CA ASN A 189 -0.38 9.64 -14.24
C ASN A 189 -0.16 8.17 -13.84
N LEU A 190 -0.20 7.85 -12.54
CA LEU A 190 0.09 6.52 -12.00
C LEU A 190 1.42 5.95 -12.51
N SER A 191 2.43 6.82 -12.69
CA SER A 191 3.74 6.45 -13.24
C SER A 191 4.70 5.91 -12.18
N PHE A 192 4.55 6.36 -10.93
CA PHE A 192 5.42 6.06 -9.79
C PHE A 192 6.88 6.49 -9.98
N ASN A 193 7.18 7.35 -10.96
CA ASN A 193 8.53 7.80 -11.26
C ASN A 193 9.18 8.51 -10.08
N LYS A 194 8.43 9.43 -9.44
CA LYS A 194 8.91 10.17 -8.27
C LYS A 194 9.11 9.26 -7.06
N HIS A 195 8.21 8.28 -6.87
CA HIS A 195 8.34 7.25 -5.83
C HIS A 195 9.64 6.46 -5.99
N ILE A 196 9.87 5.89 -7.17
CA ILE A 196 11.04 5.06 -7.48
C ILE A 196 12.35 5.84 -7.31
N LYS A 197 12.40 7.09 -7.80
CA LYS A 197 13.56 7.98 -7.59
C LYS A 197 13.82 8.24 -6.11
N THR A 198 12.76 8.47 -5.33
CA THR A 198 12.85 8.77 -3.90
C THR A 198 13.32 7.58 -3.09
N ILE A 199 12.75 6.39 -3.28
CA ILE A 199 13.20 5.17 -2.58
C ILE A 199 14.62 4.77 -3.00
N SER A 200 14.99 4.96 -4.27
CA SER A 200 16.35 4.68 -4.75
C SER A 200 17.37 5.60 -4.06
N ARG A 201 17.07 6.90 -3.94
CA ARG A 201 17.92 7.86 -3.21
C ARG A 201 18.08 7.48 -1.74
N ASN A 202 16.97 7.15 -1.07
CA ASN A 202 16.99 6.72 0.34
C ASN A 202 17.79 5.42 0.53
N ALA A 203 17.65 4.48 -0.41
CA ALA A 203 18.39 3.22 -0.40
C ALA A 203 19.89 3.45 -0.66
N PHE A 204 20.28 4.37 -1.56
CA PHE A 204 21.68 4.78 -1.73
C PHE A 204 22.24 5.37 -0.44
N LEU A 205 21.52 6.29 0.21
CA LEU A 205 21.95 6.87 1.49
C LEU A 205 22.19 5.78 2.53
N ARG A 206 21.27 4.81 2.65
CA ARG A 206 21.42 3.66 3.55
C ARG A 206 22.64 2.80 3.19
N CYS A 207 22.87 2.55 1.89
CA CYS A 207 24.07 1.86 1.41
C CYS A 207 25.34 2.58 1.87
N HIS A 208 25.42 3.90 1.68
CA HIS A 208 26.59 4.69 2.07
C HIS A 208 26.86 4.63 3.57
N GLN A 209 25.81 4.75 4.41
CA GLN A 209 25.94 4.63 5.86
C GLN A 209 26.51 3.27 6.28
N LEU A 210 25.94 2.17 5.77
CA LEU A 210 26.38 0.80 6.08
C LEU A 210 27.83 0.57 5.63
N LEU A 211 28.14 0.98 4.39
CA LEU A 211 29.48 0.82 3.82
C LEU A 211 30.53 1.68 4.52
N ARG A 212 30.13 2.79 5.16
CA ARG A 212 31.06 3.62 5.94
C ARG A 212 31.33 3.02 7.33
N ILE A 213 30.29 2.58 8.02
CA ILE A 213 30.36 2.21 9.44
C ILE A 213 30.84 0.77 9.63
N ILE A 214 30.46 -0.15 8.74
CA ILE A 214 30.74 -1.56 8.93
C ILE A 214 32.09 -1.94 8.30
N HIS A 215 32.87 -2.69 9.08
CA HIS A 215 34.15 -3.26 8.70
C HIS A 215 34.07 -4.79 8.83
N THR A 216 34.00 -5.48 7.68
CA THR A 216 34.04 -6.94 7.64
C THR A 216 34.49 -7.42 6.26
N TYR A 217 35.21 -8.54 6.25
CA TYR A 217 35.62 -9.24 5.04
C TYR A 217 34.61 -10.31 4.60
N ASN A 218 33.61 -10.63 5.43
CA ASN A 218 32.67 -11.71 5.16
C ASN A 218 31.56 -11.24 4.20
N PRO A 219 31.46 -11.79 2.98
CA PRO A 219 30.43 -11.40 2.02
C PRO A 219 29.03 -11.77 2.49
N LYS A 220 28.84 -12.83 3.28
CA LYS A 220 27.51 -13.20 3.78
C LYS A 220 26.94 -12.12 4.70
N ILE A 221 27.79 -11.47 5.51
CA ILE A 221 27.38 -10.37 6.39
C ILE A 221 26.92 -9.18 5.55
N TRP A 222 27.66 -8.80 4.51
CA TRP A 222 27.23 -7.75 3.58
C TRP A 222 25.91 -8.09 2.87
N GLY A 223 25.73 -9.34 2.46
CA GLY A 223 24.45 -9.83 1.92
C GLY A 223 23.28 -9.64 2.89
N ASN A 224 23.48 -10.04 4.15
CA ASN A 224 22.47 -9.90 5.20
C ASN A 224 22.17 -8.43 5.51
N LEU A 225 23.18 -7.57 5.62
CA LEU A 225 22.99 -6.14 5.84
C LEU A 225 22.16 -5.49 4.73
N PHE A 226 22.40 -5.87 3.47
CA PHE A 226 21.57 -5.40 2.35
C PHE A 226 20.11 -5.84 2.49
N LYS A 227 19.87 -7.12 2.78
CA LYS A 227 18.53 -7.69 2.96
C LYS A 227 17.78 -7.05 4.13
N THR A 228 18.48 -6.73 5.21
CA THR A 228 17.86 -6.19 6.44
C THR A 228 17.56 -4.69 6.31
N TYR A 229 18.48 -3.90 5.75
CA TYR A 229 18.39 -2.44 5.85
C TYR A 229 18.08 -1.72 4.54
N VAL A 230 18.46 -2.30 3.39
CA VAL A 230 18.32 -1.63 2.08
C VAL A 230 17.13 -2.20 1.32
N LEU A 231 16.97 -3.52 1.33
CA LEU A 231 15.94 -4.21 0.58
C LEU A 231 14.51 -3.81 0.97
N PRO A 232 14.17 -3.60 2.26
CA PRO A 232 12.83 -3.15 2.63
C PRO A 232 12.48 -1.78 2.03
N ILE A 233 13.46 -0.87 1.89
CA ILE A 233 13.26 0.44 1.24
C ILE A 233 12.92 0.26 -0.24
N LEU A 234 13.55 -0.73 -0.90
CA LEU A 234 13.41 -0.98 -2.32
C LEU A 234 12.23 -1.88 -2.69
N GLU A 235 11.64 -2.61 -1.74
CA GLU A 235 10.59 -3.62 -2.02
C GLU A 235 9.27 -3.35 -1.29
N TYR A 236 9.22 -2.39 -0.35
CA TYR A 236 8.00 -2.04 0.36
C TYR A 236 6.85 -1.77 -0.62
N ALA A 237 5.80 -2.58 -0.47
CA ALA A 237 4.58 -2.52 -1.27
C ALA A 237 4.82 -2.51 -2.80
N SER A 238 5.85 -3.21 -3.29
CA SER A 238 6.15 -3.33 -4.72
C SER A 238 4.99 -3.79 -5.61
N PRO A 239 4.00 -4.59 -5.13
CA PRO A 239 2.79 -4.89 -5.88
C PRO A 239 2.00 -3.66 -6.36
N LEU A 240 2.23 -2.48 -5.83
CA LEU A 240 1.54 -1.27 -6.28
C LEU A 240 2.28 -0.54 -7.40
N TRP A 241 3.61 -0.53 -7.40
CA TRP A 241 4.41 0.41 -8.20
C TRP A 241 5.47 -0.26 -9.09
N ASN A 242 5.63 -1.59 -9.08
CA ASN A 242 6.69 -2.28 -9.82
C ASN A 242 6.74 -1.85 -11.30
N PRO A 243 7.82 -1.18 -11.76
CA PRO A 243 7.85 -0.52 -13.06
C PRO A 243 8.14 -1.49 -14.20
N LYS A 244 7.59 -1.21 -15.40
CA LYS A 244 8.00 -1.88 -16.65
C LYS A 244 9.11 -1.15 -17.42
N GLN A 245 9.26 0.15 -17.21
CA GLN A 245 10.23 0.96 -17.96
C GLN A 245 11.66 0.57 -17.58
N LYS A 246 12.48 0.20 -18.58
CA LYS A 246 13.87 -0.24 -18.39
C LYS A 246 14.72 0.78 -17.61
N VAL A 247 14.48 2.08 -17.81
CA VAL A 247 15.16 3.17 -17.08
C VAL A 247 14.91 3.09 -15.58
N LEU A 248 13.66 2.85 -15.16
CA LEU A 248 13.28 2.77 -13.74
C LEU A 248 13.77 1.45 -13.12
N ILE A 249 13.64 0.34 -13.84
CA ILE A 249 14.19 -0.96 -13.44
C ILE A 249 15.69 -0.82 -13.17
N ASN A 250 16.42 -0.19 -14.10
CA ASN A 250 17.85 0.07 -13.97
C ASN A 250 18.18 1.03 -12.81
N THR A 251 17.32 1.99 -12.52
CA THR A 251 17.50 2.92 -11.40
C THR A 251 17.51 2.16 -10.07
N LEU A 252 16.57 1.22 -9.88
CA LEU A 252 16.54 0.35 -8.70
C LEU A 252 17.75 -0.58 -8.67
N GLU A 253 18.05 -1.25 -9.79
CA GLU A 253 19.14 -2.22 -9.88
C GLU A 253 20.53 -1.60 -9.67
N LYS A 254 20.69 -0.32 -10.04
CA LYS A 254 21.92 0.44 -9.78
C LYS A 254 22.28 0.50 -8.30
N VAL A 255 21.30 0.52 -7.39
CA VAL A 255 21.54 0.51 -5.94
C VAL A 255 22.26 -0.79 -5.53
N GLN A 256 21.72 -1.95 -5.93
CA GLN A 256 22.33 -3.25 -5.61
C GLN A 256 23.68 -3.44 -6.33
N LYS A 257 23.78 -3.03 -7.60
CA LYS A 257 25.04 -3.03 -8.36
C LYS A 257 26.12 -2.19 -7.70
N PHE A 258 25.77 -1.01 -7.17
CA PHE A 258 26.68 -0.15 -6.42
C PHE A 258 27.10 -0.81 -5.10
N TYR A 259 26.14 -1.20 -4.27
CA TYR A 259 26.40 -1.74 -2.94
C TYR A 259 27.34 -2.96 -3.00
N THR A 260 26.97 -3.96 -3.81
CA THR A 260 27.76 -5.19 -3.95
C THR A 260 29.14 -4.95 -4.53
N ARG A 261 29.34 -3.90 -5.36
CA ARG A 261 30.66 -3.55 -5.90
C ARG A 261 31.58 -3.03 -4.81
N VAL A 262 31.06 -2.14 -3.96
CA VAL A 262 31.85 -1.52 -2.88
C VAL A 262 32.09 -2.53 -1.76
N ALA A 263 31.07 -3.30 -1.37
CA ALA A 263 31.21 -4.38 -0.40
C ALA A 263 32.25 -5.43 -0.85
N LEU A 264 32.30 -5.76 -2.15
CA LEU A 264 33.29 -6.72 -2.67
C LEU A 264 34.73 -6.24 -2.46
N LYS A 265 34.99 -4.96 -2.68
CA LYS A 265 36.31 -4.36 -2.43
C LYS A 265 36.70 -4.50 -0.96
N LYS A 266 35.75 -4.30 -0.04
CA LYS A 266 35.97 -4.50 1.40
C LYS A 266 36.26 -5.96 1.76
N CYS A 267 35.76 -6.92 0.98
CA CYS A 267 36.06 -8.34 1.17
C CYS A 267 37.42 -8.79 0.61
N ARG A 268 38.26 -7.88 0.09
CA ARG A 268 39.56 -8.20 -0.55
C ARG A 268 39.48 -9.23 -1.69
N ASN A 269 38.31 -9.36 -2.31
CA ASN A 269 38.10 -10.30 -3.42
C ASN A 269 38.47 -9.67 -4.78
N LYS A 270 38.83 -10.52 -5.75
CA LYS A 270 39.06 -10.12 -7.15
C LYS A 270 37.80 -9.50 -7.75
N LYS A 271 37.96 -8.71 -8.83
CA LYS A 271 36.83 -8.13 -9.57
C LYS A 271 35.92 -9.24 -10.10
N PHE A 272 34.68 -9.29 -9.61
CA PHE A 272 33.65 -10.21 -10.09
C PHE A 272 32.61 -9.50 -10.97
N LYS A 273 32.08 -10.23 -11.97
CA LYS A 273 30.90 -9.79 -12.73
C LYS A 273 29.70 -9.65 -11.78
N TYR A 274 28.67 -8.92 -12.21
CA TYR A 274 27.52 -8.65 -11.34
C TYR A 274 26.83 -9.94 -10.86
N GLN A 275 26.61 -10.91 -11.74
CA GLN A 275 25.97 -12.18 -11.39
C GLN A 275 26.78 -12.98 -10.35
N ASP A 276 28.11 -13.00 -10.46
CA ASP A 276 28.98 -13.71 -9.50
C ASP A 276 28.99 -13.02 -8.14
N ARG A 277 28.93 -11.67 -8.10
CA ARG A 277 28.73 -10.92 -6.86
C ARG A 277 27.45 -11.34 -6.17
N LEU A 278 26.35 -11.46 -6.90
CA LEU A 278 25.07 -11.86 -6.33
C LEU A 278 25.13 -13.24 -5.67
N LYS A 279 25.78 -14.22 -6.31
CA LYS A 279 26.02 -15.55 -5.71
C LYS A 279 26.82 -15.44 -4.42
N LEU A 280 27.92 -14.68 -4.43
CA LEU A 280 28.79 -14.49 -3.27
C LEU A 280 28.07 -13.83 -2.08
N PHE A 281 27.26 -12.80 -2.34
CA PHE A 281 26.46 -12.10 -1.32
C PHE A 281 25.13 -12.80 -1.00
N GLN A 282 24.82 -13.94 -1.62
CA GLN A 282 23.54 -14.65 -1.52
C GLN A 282 22.33 -13.73 -1.81
N LEU A 283 22.43 -12.92 -2.86
CA LEU A 283 21.41 -12.00 -3.33
C LEU A 283 20.84 -12.46 -4.67
N GLU A 284 19.64 -11.98 -4.98
CA GLU A 284 19.00 -12.17 -6.29
C GLU A 284 18.85 -10.81 -6.97
N PRO A 285 18.77 -10.75 -8.30
CA PRO A 285 18.49 -9.50 -9.00
C PRO A 285 17.15 -8.90 -8.55
N LEU A 286 17.09 -7.59 -8.30
CA LEU A 286 15.91 -6.96 -7.69
C LEU A 286 14.68 -7.07 -8.60
N LEU A 287 14.88 -7.11 -9.92
CA LEU A 287 13.81 -7.33 -10.89
C LEU A 287 13.09 -8.67 -10.64
N ILE A 288 13.86 -9.77 -10.51
CA ILE A 288 13.31 -11.11 -10.29
C ILE A 288 12.54 -11.14 -8.96
N ARG A 289 13.10 -10.51 -7.93
CA ARG A 289 12.46 -10.42 -6.61
C ARG A 289 11.13 -9.69 -6.62
N ARG A 290 11.01 -8.57 -7.35
CA ARG A 290 9.73 -7.85 -7.46
C ARG A 290 8.67 -8.68 -8.21
N TYR A 291 9.05 -9.38 -9.28
CA TYR A 291 8.12 -10.31 -9.95
C TYR A 291 7.73 -11.50 -9.08
N TYR A 292 8.66 -11.99 -8.25
CA TYR A 292 8.36 -13.01 -7.25
C TYR A 292 7.33 -12.51 -6.23
N ILE A 293 7.51 -11.30 -5.67
CA ILE A 293 6.57 -10.68 -4.73
C ILE A 293 5.20 -10.46 -5.39
N ASP A 294 5.20 -10.00 -6.64
CA ASP A 294 3.98 -9.79 -7.43
C ASP A 294 3.16 -11.10 -7.56
N LEU A 295 3.79 -12.20 -7.99
CA LEU A 295 3.12 -13.49 -8.20
C LEU A 295 2.74 -14.18 -6.88
N VAL A 296 3.53 -14.03 -5.82
CA VAL A 296 3.15 -14.50 -4.48
C VAL A 296 1.94 -13.72 -3.95
N THR A 297 1.88 -12.41 -4.21
CA THR A 297 0.72 -11.59 -3.83
C THR A 297 -0.51 -12.03 -4.62
N MET A 298 -0.35 -12.27 -5.93
CA MET A 298 -1.42 -12.77 -6.79
C MET A 298 -1.93 -14.14 -6.33
N TYR A 299 -1.05 -15.06 -5.98
CA TYR A 299 -1.41 -16.37 -5.41
C TYR A 299 -2.23 -16.23 -4.13
N LYS A 300 -1.77 -15.38 -3.21
CA LYS A 300 -2.49 -15.14 -1.96
C LYS A 300 -3.89 -14.59 -2.20
N ILE A 301 -4.05 -13.65 -3.14
CA ILE A 301 -5.37 -13.10 -3.48
C ILE A 301 -6.23 -14.19 -4.11
N TYR A 302 -5.70 -14.90 -5.11
CA TYR A 302 -6.43 -15.91 -5.88
C TYR A 302 -6.98 -17.05 -5.00
N PHE A 303 -6.19 -17.51 -4.02
CA PHE A 303 -6.58 -18.59 -3.10
C PHE A 303 -7.16 -18.08 -1.77
N ASN A 304 -7.71 -16.85 -1.72
CA ASN A 304 -8.36 -16.29 -0.53
C ASN A 304 -7.48 -16.27 0.75
N LEU A 305 -6.16 -16.15 0.60
CA LEU A 305 -5.21 -15.98 1.71
C LEU A 305 -5.01 -14.50 2.08
N THR A 306 -5.89 -13.63 1.61
CA THR A 306 -5.96 -12.20 1.92
C THR A 306 -7.41 -11.80 2.11
N SER A 307 -7.66 -10.62 2.68
CA SER A 307 -9.00 -10.03 2.75
C SER A 307 -9.52 -9.48 1.41
N LEU A 308 -8.74 -9.56 0.33
CA LEU A 308 -9.17 -9.14 -1.00
C LEU A 308 -9.95 -10.25 -1.68
N ASN A 309 -11.13 -9.93 -2.20
CA ASN A 309 -11.96 -10.85 -2.94
C ASN A 309 -11.35 -11.12 -4.34
N PRO A 310 -11.00 -12.38 -4.68
CA PRO A 310 -10.47 -12.71 -6.00
C PRO A 310 -11.40 -12.30 -7.14
N ASN A 311 -12.72 -12.37 -6.95
CA ASN A 311 -13.70 -12.05 -7.99
C ASN A 311 -13.78 -10.55 -8.30
N GLU A 312 -13.40 -9.69 -7.34
CA GLU A 312 -13.25 -8.25 -7.58
C GLU A 312 -11.92 -7.89 -8.26
N MET A 313 -10.97 -8.83 -8.27
CA MET A 313 -9.60 -8.61 -8.75
C MET A 313 -9.32 -9.28 -10.09
N PHE A 314 -9.92 -10.44 -10.35
CA PHE A 314 -9.56 -11.32 -11.45
C PHE A 314 -10.80 -11.89 -12.12
N ILE A 315 -10.78 -11.90 -13.46
CA ILE A 315 -11.76 -12.63 -14.26
C ILE A 315 -11.14 -13.99 -14.58
N GLN A 316 -11.68 -15.06 -14.00
CA GLN A 316 -11.18 -16.41 -14.23
C GLN A 316 -11.68 -16.96 -15.57
N ASN A 317 -10.85 -17.76 -16.25
CA ASN A 317 -11.31 -18.45 -17.45
C ASN A 317 -12.33 -19.52 -17.07
N SER A 318 -13.49 -19.49 -17.71
CA SER A 318 -14.58 -20.48 -17.50
C SER A 318 -14.27 -21.86 -18.08
N ARG A 319 -13.30 -21.96 -19.01
CA ARG A 319 -12.96 -23.20 -19.71
C ARG A 319 -11.60 -23.74 -19.24
N PRO A 320 -11.50 -25.06 -18.94
CA PRO A 320 -10.23 -25.71 -18.68
C PRO A 320 -9.29 -25.51 -19.87
N THR A 321 -8.02 -25.28 -19.57
CA THR A 321 -7.01 -25.08 -20.63
C THR A 321 -5.91 -26.11 -20.52
N ARG A 322 -5.28 -26.41 -21.66
CA ARG A 322 -4.19 -27.40 -21.74
C ARG A 322 -2.97 -27.04 -20.87
N LYS A 323 -2.86 -25.79 -20.39
CA LYS A 323 -1.78 -25.34 -19.49
C LYS A 323 -2.09 -25.65 -18.03
N HIS A 324 -3.06 -24.93 -17.43
CA HIS A 324 -3.55 -25.19 -16.08
C HIS A 324 -4.95 -24.57 -15.88
N ASN A 325 -5.65 -24.99 -14.82
CA ASN A 325 -7.03 -24.57 -14.55
C ASN A 325 -7.12 -23.18 -13.88
N TYR A 326 -6.02 -22.66 -13.34
CA TYR A 326 -5.99 -21.38 -12.62
C TYR A 326 -5.71 -20.16 -13.52
N MET A 327 -6.00 -20.23 -14.81
CA MET A 327 -5.69 -19.11 -15.72
C MET A 327 -6.66 -17.94 -15.54
N ILE A 328 -6.12 -16.74 -15.68
CA ILE A 328 -6.86 -15.48 -15.55
C ILE A 328 -6.96 -14.84 -16.93
N GLN A 329 -8.14 -14.32 -17.26
CA GLN A 329 -8.37 -13.60 -18.50
C GLN A 329 -7.45 -12.37 -18.56
N VAL A 330 -6.77 -12.20 -19.68
CA VAL A 330 -5.91 -11.04 -19.90
C VAL A 330 -6.81 -9.85 -20.20
N SER A 331 -6.85 -8.87 -19.30
CA SER A 331 -7.49 -7.57 -19.52
C SER A 331 -6.83 -6.83 -20.68
N HIS A 332 -7.61 -5.99 -21.37
CA HIS A 332 -7.12 -5.18 -22.50
C HIS A 332 -5.96 -4.30 -22.03
N LYS A 333 -4.77 -4.54 -22.59
CA LYS A 333 -3.57 -3.78 -22.28
C LYS A 333 -3.54 -2.54 -23.15
N ASN A 334 -3.61 -1.37 -22.52
CA ASN A 334 -3.14 -0.13 -23.14
C ASN A 334 -1.85 0.33 -22.44
N ASN A 335 -1.08 1.21 -23.09
CA ASN A 335 0.19 1.70 -22.52
C ASN A 335 0.00 2.33 -21.13
N LYS A 336 -1.16 2.97 -20.89
CA LYS A 336 -1.52 3.66 -19.64
C LYS A 336 -1.70 2.71 -18.45
N THR A 337 -2.14 1.49 -18.68
CA THR A 337 -2.42 0.48 -17.63
C THR A 337 -1.36 -0.61 -17.58
N SER A 338 -0.29 -0.47 -18.36
CA SER A 338 0.78 -1.47 -18.45
C SER A 338 1.49 -1.72 -17.12
N ASN A 339 1.57 -0.70 -16.25
CA ASN A 339 2.14 -0.78 -14.91
C ASN A 339 1.16 -1.35 -13.86
N SER A 340 -0.11 -1.57 -14.20
CA SER A 340 -1.09 -2.11 -13.23
C SER A 340 -0.67 -3.49 -12.76
N PHE A 341 -0.98 -3.80 -11.50
CA PHE A 341 -0.67 -5.08 -10.87
C PHE A 341 -1.19 -6.25 -11.71
N ILE A 342 -2.48 -6.25 -12.02
CA ILE A 342 -3.12 -7.31 -12.79
C ILE A 342 -2.47 -7.44 -14.19
N ASN A 343 -2.32 -6.35 -14.93
CA ASN A 343 -1.83 -6.42 -16.31
C ASN A 343 -0.39 -6.90 -16.43
N ARG A 344 0.45 -6.64 -15.41
CA ARG A 344 1.86 -7.09 -15.44
C ARG A 344 2.03 -8.52 -14.92
N THR A 345 1.15 -9.00 -14.05
CA THR A 345 1.28 -10.34 -13.46
C THR A 345 0.57 -11.42 -14.28
N THR A 346 -0.61 -11.14 -14.84
CA THR A 346 -1.46 -12.15 -15.51
C THR A 346 -0.73 -12.91 -16.62
N THR A 347 0.10 -12.22 -17.42
CA THR A 347 0.86 -12.89 -18.49
C THR A 347 1.88 -13.88 -17.96
N ILE A 348 2.57 -13.54 -16.86
CA ILE A 348 3.57 -14.44 -16.26
C ILE A 348 2.85 -15.57 -15.51
N TRP A 349 1.77 -15.26 -14.82
CA TRP A 349 0.92 -16.21 -14.11
C TRP A 349 0.42 -17.33 -15.04
N ASN A 350 -0.12 -16.97 -16.21
CA ASN A 350 -0.62 -17.94 -17.21
C ASN A 350 0.49 -18.72 -17.93
N LEU A 351 1.77 -18.40 -17.69
CA LEU A 351 2.93 -19.15 -18.17
C LEU A 351 3.53 -20.06 -17.09
N LEU A 352 3.00 -20.02 -15.87
CA LEU A 352 3.47 -20.88 -14.80
C LEU A 352 3.12 -22.35 -15.09
N PRO A 353 4.02 -23.29 -14.76
CA PRO A 353 3.78 -24.71 -14.93
C PRO A 353 2.69 -25.20 -13.97
N LYS A 354 1.85 -26.16 -14.38
CA LYS A 354 0.71 -26.65 -13.57
C LYS A 354 1.15 -27.17 -12.20
N GLU A 355 2.35 -27.74 -12.15
CA GLU A 355 2.98 -28.36 -10.99
C GLU A 355 3.20 -27.37 -9.84
N ILE A 356 3.28 -26.07 -10.13
CA ILE A 356 3.46 -25.04 -9.09
C ILE A 356 2.22 -24.90 -8.20
N PHE A 357 1.05 -25.28 -8.71
CA PHE A 357 -0.23 -25.10 -8.04
C PHE A 357 -0.65 -26.34 -7.23
N ILE A 358 0.11 -27.43 -7.29
CA ILE A 358 -0.17 -28.68 -6.58
C ILE A 358 -0.15 -28.45 -5.06
N ASP A 359 -1.06 -29.12 -4.34
CA ASP A 359 -1.25 -29.09 -2.88
C ASP A 359 -1.72 -27.77 -2.26
N HIS A 360 -1.92 -26.71 -3.05
CA HIS A 360 -2.46 -25.41 -2.59
C HIS A 360 -1.76 -24.79 -1.37
N THR A 361 -0.50 -25.16 -1.11
CA THR A 361 0.27 -24.56 -0.02
C THR A 361 1.14 -23.40 -0.52
N ILE A 362 1.04 -22.26 0.18
CA ILE A 362 1.83 -21.08 -0.16
C ILE A 362 3.35 -21.33 -0.10
N ASN A 363 3.81 -22.21 0.79
CA ASN A 363 5.23 -22.52 0.93
C ASN A 363 5.76 -23.31 -0.27
N LYS A 364 5.02 -24.33 -0.76
CA LYS A 364 5.39 -25.05 -1.98
C LYS A 364 5.37 -24.12 -3.20
N PHE A 365 4.31 -23.31 -3.34
CA PHE A 365 4.24 -22.31 -4.41
C PHE A 365 5.46 -21.39 -4.40
N LYS A 366 5.80 -20.82 -3.24
CA LYS A 366 6.96 -19.94 -3.06
C LYS A 366 8.29 -20.60 -3.41
N ASN A 367 8.48 -21.88 -3.10
CA ASN A 367 9.72 -22.60 -3.38
C ASN A 367 9.84 -22.93 -4.87
N ASN A 368 8.78 -23.49 -5.46
CA ASN A 368 8.74 -23.83 -6.87
C ASN A 368 8.86 -22.57 -7.76
N LEU A 369 8.27 -21.45 -7.33
CA LEU A 369 8.35 -20.18 -8.07
C LEU A 369 9.78 -19.67 -8.20
N LYS A 370 10.65 -19.85 -7.20
CA LYS A 370 12.06 -19.43 -7.28
C LYS A 370 12.80 -20.15 -8.41
N ILE A 371 12.41 -21.40 -8.70
CA ILE A 371 13.05 -22.24 -9.71
C ILE A 371 12.52 -21.87 -11.11
N CYS A 372 11.21 -21.75 -11.29
CA CYS A 372 10.60 -21.56 -12.61
C CYS A 372 10.51 -20.09 -13.07
N LEU A 373 10.55 -19.11 -12.16
CA LEU A 373 10.38 -17.70 -12.54
C LEU A 373 11.52 -17.16 -13.42
N PRO A 374 12.82 -17.35 -13.10
CA PRO A 374 13.91 -16.84 -13.93
C PRO A 374 13.85 -17.25 -15.41
N PRO A 375 13.64 -18.53 -15.79
CA PRO A 375 13.55 -18.91 -17.20
C PRO A 375 12.30 -18.34 -17.89
N ILE A 376 11.18 -18.17 -17.19
CA ILE A 376 9.96 -17.55 -17.77
C ILE A 376 10.22 -16.08 -18.09
N LEU A 377 10.85 -15.33 -17.17
CA LEU A 377 11.22 -13.93 -17.42
C LEU A 377 12.21 -13.80 -18.59
N GLY A 378 13.16 -14.74 -18.71
CA GLY A 378 14.08 -14.81 -19.84
C GLY A 378 13.36 -14.95 -21.19
N LYS A 379 12.37 -15.86 -21.29
CA LYS A 379 11.55 -16.04 -22.50
C LYS A 379 10.74 -14.79 -22.90
N LEU A 380 10.40 -13.96 -21.92
CA LEU A 380 9.67 -12.70 -22.13
C LEU A 380 10.58 -11.51 -22.41
N ASN A 381 11.89 -11.73 -22.58
CA ASN A 381 12.90 -10.67 -22.72
C ASN A 381 12.91 -9.67 -21.55
N ILE A 382 12.47 -10.11 -20.37
CA ILE A 382 12.50 -9.32 -19.14
C ILE A 382 13.84 -9.58 -18.45
N SER A 383 14.82 -8.74 -18.75
CA SER A 383 16.18 -8.85 -18.21
C SER A 383 16.76 -7.50 -17.79
N ILE A 384 17.80 -7.54 -16.93
CA ILE A 384 18.53 -6.40 -16.35
C ILE A 384 19.67 -5.95 -17.24
#